data_AF-N9YT37-F1
#
_entry.id   AF-N9YT37-F1
#
_cell.length_a   1.000
_cell.length_b   1.000
_cell.length_c   1.000
_cell.angle_alpha   90.00
_cell.angle_beta   90.00
_cell.angle_gamma   90.00
#
_symmetry.space_group_name_H-M   'P 1'
#
loop_
_entity.id
_entity.type
_entity.pdbx_description
1 polymer ?
#
loop_
_entity_poly.entity_id
_entity_poly.type
_entity_poly.pdbx_seq_one_letter_code
_entity_poly.pdbx_strand_id
1 'polypeptide(L)'
;MNKGDICVQEFVRVADFLLKSGKVRIHRGYILAPRNVIDRLLAKNQYETIETKLQYWKKLHWIDADTDRFTKQVSIEGHRLRMVKIDIQVFQTLGVLFADILVEK
;
A
#
# COMPACT_ATOMS: atom_id res chain seq x y z
N MET A 1 11.54 0.60 18.04
CA MET A 1 10.78 -0.16 17.04
C MET A 1 11.72 -0.49 15.90
N ASN A 2 11.82 -1.75 15.49
CA ASN A 2 12.80 -2.13 14.46
C ASN A 2 12.28 -1.69 13.07
N LYS A 3 13.16 -1.72 12.06
CA LYS A 3 12.81 -1.29 10.69
C LYS A 3 11.65 -2.09 10.07
N GLY A 4 11.55 -3.38 10.36
CA GLY A 4 10.47 -4.25 9.88
C GLY A 4 9.11 -3.83 10.45
N ASP A 5 9.06 -3.58 11.77
CA ASP A 5 7.86 -3.10 12.45
C ASP A 5 7.37 -1.78 11.84
N ILE A 6 8.28 -0.82 11.59
CA ILE A 6 7.94 0.47 10.96
C ILE A 6 7.37 0.26 9.55
N CYS A 7 7.94 -0.65 8.77
CA CYS A 7 7.46 -0.97 7.42
C CYS A 7 6.04 -1.54 7.42
N VAL A 8 5.74 -2.46 8.36
CA VAL A 8 4.39 -3.03 8.54
C VAL A 8 3.40 -1.95 8.97
N GLN A 9 3.77 -1.12 9.96
CA GLN A 9 2.92 -0.02 10.43
C GLN A 9 2.62 1.00 9.34
N GLU A 10 3.63 1.39 8.57
CA GLU A 10 3.46 2.30 7.45
C GLU A 10 2.52 1.72 6.40
N PHE A 11 2.67 0.43 6.03
CA PHE A 11 1.78 -0.23 5.08
C PHE A 11 0.32 -0.22 5.56
N VAL A 12 0.09 -0.66 6.80
CA VAL A 12 -1.26 -0.74 7.37
C VAL A 12 -1.92 0.63 7.46
N ARG A 13 -1.20 1.65 7.96
CA ARG A 13 -1.72 3.02 8.07
C ARG A 13 -1.98 3.67 6.73
N VAL A 14 -1.13 3.44 5.73
CA VAL A 14 -1.35 3.93 4.37
C VAL A 14 -2.59 3.29 3.75
N ALA A 15 -2.73 1.98 3.85
CA ALA A 15 -3.90 1.27 3.32
C ALA A 15 -5.21 1.73 4.01
N ASP A 16 -5.20 1.85 5.34
CA ASP A 16 -6.33 2.34 6.12
C ASP A 16 -6.70 3.79 5.76
N PHE A 17 -5.71 4.69 5.69
CA PHE A 17 -5.93 6.08 5.27
C PHE A 17 -6.56 6.17 3.88
N LEU A 18 -6.04 5.41 2.91
CA LEU A 18 -6.58 5.38 1.55
C LEU A 18 -8.01 4.89 1.55
N LEU A 19 -8.30 3.80 2.27
CA LEU A 19 -9.64 3.23 2.37
C LEU A 19 -10.64 4.21 3.01
N LYS A 20 -10.28 4.80 4.17
CA LYS A 20 -11.09 5.80 4.88
C LYS A 20 -11.27 7.10 4.11
N SER A 21 -10.37 7.44 3.19
CA SER A 21 -10.48 8.67 2.38
C SER A 21 -11.69 8.67 1.45
N GLY A 22 -12.21 7.50 1.06
CA GLY A 22 -13.30 7.36 0.08
C GLY A 22 -12.94 7.79 -1.35
N LYS A 23 -11.67 8.16 -1.61
CA LYS A 23 -11.19 8.71 -2.90
C LYS A 23 -10.52 7.67 -3.81
N VAL A 24 -10.31 6.46 -3.29
CA VAL A 24 -9.67 5.37 -4.02
C VAL A 24 -10.69 4.34 -4.48
N ARG A 25 -10.39 3.67 -5.59
CA ARG A 25 -11.24 2.59 -6.10
C ARG A 25 -10.81 1.26 -5.51
N ILE A 26 -11.76 0.44 -5.11
CA ILE A 26 -11.53 -0.97 -4.77
C ILE A 26 -11.86 -1.81 -6.01
N HIS A 27 -10.97 -2.73 -6.36
CA HIS A 27 -11.19 -3.63 -7.49
C HIS A 27 -10.57 -5.00 -7.22
N ARG A 28 -11.41 -6.05 -7.26
CA ARG A 28 -10.99 -7.46 -7.10
C ARG A 28 -10.09 -7.70 -5.89
N GLY A 29 -10.44 -7.14 -4.73
CA GLY A 29 -9.67 -7.31 -3.49
C GLY A 29 -8.45 -6.39 -3.35
N TYR A 30 -8.26 -5.43 -4.25
CA TYR A 30 -7.17 -4.45 -4.16
C TYR A 30 -7.67 -3.02 -4.02
N ILE A 31 -6.97 -2.23 -3.21
CA ILE A 31 -7.08 -0.77 -3.25
C ILE A 31 -6.21 -0.28 -4.41
N LEU A 32 -6.79 0.53 -5.30
CA LEU A 32 -6.11 1.12 -6.44
C LEU A 32 -5.72 2.56 -6.13
N ALA A 33 -4.42 2.81 -6.00
CA ALA A 33 -3.89 4.13 -5.69
C ALA A 33 -2.91 4.62 -6.78
N PRO A 34 -3.01 5.89 -7.21
CA PRO A 34 -2.00 6.50 -8.08
C PRO A 34 -0.62 6.49 -7.42
N ARG A 35 0.43 6.24 -8.22
CA ARG A 35 1.81 6.15 -7.72
C ARG A 35 2.27 7.41 -6.98
N ASN A 36 1.99 8.58 -7.53
CA ASN A 36 2.33 9.88 -6.94
C ASN A 36 1.62 10.13 -5.58
N VAL A 37 0.46 9.53 -5.34
CA VAL A 37 -0.20 9.59 -4.03
C VAL A 37 0.57 8.73 -3.03
N ILE A 38 0.94 7.50 -3.41
CA ILE A 38 1.73 6.61 -2.57
C ILE A 38 3.08 7.23 -2.22
N ASP A 39 3.80 7.79 -3.19
CA ASP A 39 5.11 8.41 -2.96
C ASP A 39 5.03 9.56 -1.94
N ARG A 40 3.98 10.40 -2.02
CA ARG A 40 3.75 11.48 -1.04
C ARG A 40 3.44 10.96 0.36
N LEU A 41 2.74 9.84 0.49
CA LEU A 41 2.47 9.22 1.79
C LEU A 41 3.73 8.61 2.38
N LEU A 42 4.52 7.90 1.57
CA LEU A 42 5.76 7.25 1.99
C LEU A 42 6.90 8.23 2.29
N ALA A 43 6.87 9.43 1.69
CA ALA A 43 7.85 10.49 1.99
C ALA A 43 7.77 10.99 3.45
N LYS A 44 6.67 10.73 4.17
CA LYS A 44 6.48 11.20 5.55
C LYS A 44 7.38 10.50 6.57
N ASN A 45 7.76 9.25 6.34
CA ASN A 45 8.63 8.51 7.27
C ASN A 45 10.01 8.27 6.64
N GLN A 46 11.08 8.81 7.21
CA GLN A 46 12.41 8.80 6.56
C GLN A 46 13.32 7.62 6.95
N TYR A 47 12.75 6.45 7.22
CA TYR A 47 13.56 5.27 7.61
C TYR A 47 14.21 4.54 6.43
N GLU A 48 13.73 4.77 5.21
CA GLU A 48 14.22 4.18 3.96
C GLU A 48 13.84 5.06 2.77
N THR A 49 14.47 4.81 1.61
CA THR A 49 14.01 5.41 0.35
C THR A 49 12.65 4.86 -0.05
N ILE A 50 11.88 5.67 -0.78
CA ILE A 50 10.54 5.28 -1.28
C ILE A 50 10.62 4.01 -2.14
N GLU A 51 11.63 3.90 -3.01
CA GLU A 51 11.82 2.71 -3.84
C GLU A 51 12.10 1.46 -3.02
N THR A 52 12.99 1.55 -2.02
CA THR A 52 13.30 0.43 -1.13
C THR A 52 12.06 -0.05 -0.37
N LYS A 53 11.23 0.87 0.14
CA LYS A 53 9.96 0.52 0.80
C LYS A 53 9.02 -0.25 -0.11
N LEU A 54 8.82 0.25 -1.33
CA LEU A 54 7.93 -0.38 -2.31
C LEU A 54 8.50 -1.69 -2.84
N GLN A 55 9.82 -1.82 -2.87
CA GLN A 55 10.49 -3.07 -3.18
C GLN A 55 10.22 -4.14 -2.11
N TYR A 56 10.17 -3.76 -0.82
CA TYR A 56 9.75 -4.65 0.26
C TYR A 56 8.30 -5.08 0.08
N TRP A 57 7.38 -4.11 -0.08
CA TRP A 57 5.96 -4.39 -0.25
C TRP A 57 5.70 -5.31 -1.45
N LYS A 58 6.43 -5.11 -2.55
CA LYS A 58 6.33 -5.97 -3.74
C LYS A 58 6.87 -7.38 -3.48
N LYS A 59 8.06 -7.52 -2.90
CA LYS A 59 8.69 -8.84 -2.65
C LYS A 59 7.91 -9.66 -1.61
N LEU A 60 7.21 -8.99 -0.71
CA LEU A 60 6.36 -9.62 0.30
C LEU A 60 4.91 -9.82 -0.18
N HIS A 61 4.61 -9.50 -1.45
CA HIS A 61 3.28 -9.62 -2.05
C HIS A 61 2.18 -8.78 -1.37
N TRP A 62 2.56 -7.68 -0.70
CA TRP A 62 1.62 -6.70 -0.14
C TRP A 62 1.03 -5.78 -1.21
N ILE A 63 1.75 -5.63 -2.31
CA ILE A 63 1.26 -4.99 -3.53
C ILE A 63 1.44 -5.90 -4.74
N ASP A 64 0.50 -5.81 -5.68
CA ASP A 64 0.58 -6.46 -6.98
C ASP A 64 1.09 -5.46 -8.04
N ALA A 65 2.21 -5.77 -8.67
CA ALA A 65 2.91 -4.90 -9.61
C ALA A 65 3.59 -5.69 -10.73
N ASP A 66 3.75 -5.06 -11.91
CA ASP A 66 4.48 -5.66 -13.04
C ASP A 66 5.97 -5.87 -12.69
N THR A 67 6.66 -6.81 -13.35
CA THR A 67 8.03 -7.25 -13.01
C THR A 67 9.05 -6.13 -12.76
N ASP A 68 9.09 -5.11 -13.61
CA ASP A 68 10.08 -4.01 -13.52
C ASP A 68 9.50 -2.71 -12.96
N ARG A 69 8.33 -2.79 -12.33
CA ARG A 69 7.61 -1.61 -11.83
C ARG A 69 7.08 -1.86 -10.42
N PHE A 70 6.64 -0.79 -9.78
CA PHE A 70 5.87 -0.83 -8.54
C PHE A 70 4.37 -0.55 -8.76
N THR A 71 3.95 -0.55 -10.03
CA THR A 71 2.57 -0.36 -10.45
C THR A 71 2.16 -1.51 -11.36
N LYS A 72 0.85 -1.75 -11.46
CA LYS A 72 0.25 -2.67 -12.41
C LYS A 72 -0.65 -1.92 -13.37
N GLN A 73 -0.68 -2.34 -14.63
CA GLN A 73 -1.68 -1.86 -15.56
C GLN A 73 -3.04 -2.48 -15.22
N VAL A 74 -4.04 -1.63 -15.01
CA VAL A 74 -5.42 -2.00 -14.69
C VAL A 74 -6.36 -1.42 -15.73
N SER A 75 -7.37 -2.18 -16.13
CA SER A 75 -8.46 -1.70 -16.98
C SER A 75 -9.64 -1.30 -16.10
N ILE A 76 -10.00 -0.02 -16.13
CA ILE A 76 -11.09 0.56 -15.36
C ILE A 76 -11.98 1.29 -16.35
N GLU A 77 -13.22 0.83 -16.52
CA GLU A 77 -14.21 1.46 -17.41
C GLU A 77 -13.67 1.67 -18.84
N GLY A 78 -12.91 0.69 -19.35
CA GLY A 78 -12.30 0.76 -20.68
C GLY A 78 -11.00 1.58 -20.76
N HIS A 79 -10.64 2.31 -19.71
CA HIS A 79 -9.37 3.04 -19.63
C HIS A 79 -8.27 2.19 -18.99
N ARG A 80 -7.08 2.22 -19.61
CA ARG A 80 -5.88 1.58 -19.06
C ARG A 80 -5.10 2.57 -18.21
N LEU A 81 -5.04 2.32 -16.90
CA LEU A 81 -4.33 3.14 -15.94
C LEU A 81 -3.24 2.33 -15.25
N ARG A 82 -2.17 2.98 -14.79
CA ARG A 82 -1.13 2.35 -13.96
C ARG A 82 -1.32 2.75 -12.52
N MET A 83 -1.60 1.77 -11.67
CA MET A 83 -1.92 1.98 -10.26
C MET A 83 -1.04 1.09 -9.38
N VAL A 84 -0.76 1.53 -8.16
CA VAL A 84 -0.29 0.64 -7.10
C VAL A 84 -1.51 -0.14 -6.62
N LYS A 85 -1.45 -1.48 -6.70
CA LYS A 85 -2.52 -2.36 -6.23
C LYS A 85 -2.17 -2.88 -4.85
N ILE A 86 -2.77 -2.31 -3.80
CA ILE A 86 -2.55 -2.72 -2.42
C ILE A 86 -3.50 -3.87 -2.08
N ASP A 87 -2.96 -4.98 -1.60
CA ASP A 87 -3.72 -6.18 -1.26
C ASP A 87 -4.50 -5.98 0.05
N ILE A 88 -5.84 -6.03 -0.03
CA ILE A 88 -6.72 -5.81 1.13
C ILE A 88 -6.58 -6.94 2.15
N GLN A 89 -6.40 -8.18 1.70
CA GLN A 89 -6.29 -9.32 2.61
C GLN A 89 -5.01 -9.21 3.44
N VAL A 90 -3.89 -8.83 2.82
CA VAL A 90 -2.64 -8.58 3.54
C VAL A 90 -2.82 -7.44 4.55
N PHE A 91 -3.41 -6.32 4.13
CA PHE A 91 -3.71 -5.19 5.01
C PHE A 91 -4.53 -5.61 6.23
N GLN A 92 -5.64 -6.30 6.02
CA GLN A 92 -6.51 -6.76 7.10
C GLN A 92 -5.80 -7.75 8.02
N THR A 93 -5.03 -8.69 7.44
CA THR A 93 -4.28 -9.68 8.22
C THR A 93 -3.22 -9.03 9.10
N LEU A 94 -2.45 -8.08 8.55
CA LEU A 94 -1.45 -7.34 9.32
C LEU A 94 -2.11 -6.42 10.35
N GLY A 95 -3.25 -5.80 10.03
CA GLY A 95 -4.02 -5.01 10.98
C GLY A 95 -4.49 -5.82 12.19
N VAL A 96 -4.91 -7.07 11.99
CA VAL A 96 -5.30 -7.99 13.08
C VAL A 96 -4.09 -8.51 13.85
N LEU A 97 -3.05 -8.96 13.14
CA LEU A 97 -1.85 -9.55 13.76
C LEU A 97 -1.12 -8.55 14.66
N PHE A 98 -1.17 -7.27 14.30
CA PHE A 98 -0.57 -6.18 15.05
C PHE A 98 -1.66 -5.24 15.58
N ALA A 99 -2.67 -5.80 16.27
CA ALA A 99 -3.92 -5.16 16.73
C ALA A 99 -3.81 -3.72 17.28
N ASP A 100 -2.62 -3.26 17.71
CA ASP A 100 -2.33 -1.91 18.16
C ASP A 100 -2.13 -0.86 17.04
N ILE A 101 -2.06 -1.25 15.76
CA ILE A 101 -1.75 -0.30 14.67
C ILE A 101 -2.96 0.54 14.27
N LEU A 102 -4.16 -0.05 14.28
CA LEU A 102 -5.42 0.57 13.84
C LEU A 102 -6.26 1.13 15.00
N VAL A 103 -5.84 0.86 16.24
CA VAL A 103 -6.44 1.42 17.46
C VAL A 103 -5.56 2.60 17.88
N GLU A 104 -5.78 3.77 17.29
CA GLU A 104 -5.25 5.01 17.88
C GLU A 104 -5.99 5.25 19.20
N LYS A 105 -5.23 5.33 20.31
CA LYS A 105 -5.67 5.90 21.60
C LYS A 105 -5.76 7.42 21.50
#